data_AF-A0A3N6PI55-F1
#
_entry.id   AF-A0A3N6PI55-F1
#
_cell.length_a   1.000
_cell.length_b   1.000
_cell.length_c   1.000
_cell.angle_alpha   90.00
_cell.angle_beta   90.00
_cell.angle_gamma   90.00
#
_symmetry.space_group_name_H-M   'P 1'
#
loop_
_entity.id
_entity.type
_entity.pdbx_description
1 polymer ?
#
loop_
_entity_poly.entity_id
_entity_poly.type
_entity_poly.pdbx_seq_one_letter_code
_entity_poly.pdbx_strand_id
1 'polypeptide(L)' 'MFEVTQPVRVGRNLLIYAVGVALLVVAALGLADARDVSTVVAVPLFVAGLALVFVVHEYFGGPVYSSHN' A
#
# COMPACT_ATOMS: atom_id res chain seq x y z
N MET A 1 17.49 -22.24 9.41
CA MET A 1 16.76 -21.03 9.86
C MET A 1 16.26 -20.19 8.67
N PHE A 2 15.80 -20.81 7.57
CA PHE A 2 15.56 -20.13 6.29
C PHE A 2 14.10 -20.09 5.81
N GLU A 3 13.15 -20.68 6.55
CA GLU A 3 11.76 -20.80 6.09
C GLU A 3 10.76 -19.85 6.75
N VAL A 4 11.08 -19.27 7.92
CA VAL A 4 10.15 -18.34 8.62
C VAL A 4 10.30 -16.90 8.11
N THR A 5 11.48 -16.55 7.61
CA THR A 5 11.79 -15.19 7.11
C THR A 5 11.04 -14.84 5.82
N GLN A 6 10.77 -15.82 4.95
CA GLN A 6 10.00 -15.66 3.72
C GLN A 6 8.52 -15.29 3.97
N PRO A 7 7.72 -16.08 4.71
CA PRO A 7 6.31 -15.75 4.97
C PRO A 7 6.16 -14.47 5.80
N VAL A 8 7.08 -14.21 6.74
CA VAL A 8 7.08 -12.94 7.50
C VAL A 8 7.35 -11.74 6.58
N ARG A 9 8.29 -11.85 5.63
CA ARG A 9 8.58 -10.77 4.67
C ARG A 9 7.39 -10.51 3.75
N VAL A 10 6.79 -11.56 3.21
CA VAL A 10 5.60 -11.47 2.34
C VAL A 10 4.42 -10.89 3.12
N GLY A 11 4.16 -11.37 4.33
CA GLY A 11 3.09 -10.85 5.18
C GLY A 11 3.27 -9.36 5.48
N ARG A 12 4.49 -8.92 5.82
CA ARG A 12 4.80 -7.51 6.03
C ARG A 12 4.54 -6.67 4.77
N ASN A 13 5.06 -7.09 3.61
CA ASN A 13 4.89 -6.36 2.36
C ASN A 13 3.41 -6.25 1.97
N LEU A 14 2.64 -7.33 2.14
CA LEU A 14 1.20 -7.35 1.89
C LEU A 14 0.45 -6.40 2.82
N LEU A 15 0.80 -6.34 4.11
CA LEU A 15 0.16 -5.40 5.05
C LEU A 15 0.43 -3.94 4.65
N ILE A 16 1.68 -3.61 4.33
CA ILE A 16 2.04 -2.25 3.89
C ILE A 16 1.30 -1.89 2.60
N TYR A 17 1.26 -2.83 1.64
CA TYR A 17 0.53 -2.64 0.38
C TYR A 17 -0.97 -2.45 0.61
N ALA A 18 -1.57 -3.27 1.47
CA ALA A 18 -2.99 -3.17 1.81
C ALA A 18 -3.32 -1.82 2.47
N VAL A 19 -2.45 -1.32 3.35
CA VAL A 19 -2.60 0.02 3.92
C VAL A 19 -2.53 1.08 2.82
N GLY A 20 -1.53 1.01 1.93
CA GLY A 20 -1.42 1.91 0.79
C GLY A 20 -2.68 1.94 -0.07
N VAL A 21 -3.20 0.77 -0.45
CA VAL A 21 -4.45 0.62 -1.21
C VAL A 21 -5.65 1.18 -0.44
N ALA A 22 -5.76 0.93 0.86
CA ALA A 22 -6.86 1.45 1.66
C ALA A 22 -6.86 2.98 1.72
N LEU A 23 -5.69 3.60 1.85
CA LEU A 23 -5.56 5.06 1.80
C LEU A 23 -6.01 5.60 0.43
N LEU A 24 -5.62 4.94 -0.67
CA LEU A 24 -6.05 5.30 -2.03
C LEU A 24 -7.57 5.19 -2.19
N VAL A 25 -8.19 4.14 -1.66
CA VAL A 25 -9.65 3.95 -1.71
C VAL A 25 -10.35 5.07 -0.94
N VAL A 26 -9.94 5.36 0.29
CA VAL A 26 -10.54 6.44 1.09
C VAL A 26 -10.37 7.79 0.39
N ALA A 27 -9.18 8.06 -0.15
CA ALA A 27 -8.91 9.29 -0.90
C ALA A 27 -9.79 9.40 -2.16
N ALA A 28 -9.92 8.32 -2.94
CA ALA A 28 -10.74 8.30 -4.14
C ALA A 28 -12.22 8.50 -3.83
N LEU A 29 -12.73 7.85 -2.77
CA LEU A 29 -14.10 8.04 -2.31
C LEU A 29 -14.37 9.48 -1.85
N GLY A 30 -13.42 10.09 -1.12
CA GLY A 30 -13.51 11.50 -0.71
C GLY A 30 -13.47 12.45 -1.91
N LEU A 31 -12.58 12.22 -2.87
CA LEU A 31 -12.47 13.06 -4.06
C LEU A 31 -13.69 12.94 -4.99
N ALA A 32 -14.35 11.78 -4.98
CA ALA A 32 -15.60 11.53 -5.70
C ALA A 32 -16.85 12.06 -4.97
N ASP A 33 -16.67 12.76 -3.83
CA ASP A 33 -17.75 13.24 -2.95
C ASP A 33 -18.71 12.13 -2.50
N ALA A 34 -18.24 10.88 -2.54
CA ALA A 34 -18.99 9.69 -2.09
C ALA A 34 -18.85 9.46 -0.58
N ARG A 35 -17.93 10.20 0.06
CA ARG A 35 -17.68 10.21 1.50
C ARG A 35 -17.35 11.63 1.93
N ASP A 36 -17.78 12.01 3.14
CA ASP A 36 -17.50 13.28 3.81
C ASP A 36 -16.02 13.41 4.25
N VAL A 37 -15.10 13.22 3.32
CA VAL A 37 -13.67 13.45 3.51
C VAL A 37 -13.32 14.67 2.68
N SER A 38 -12.90 15.75 3.34
CA SER A 38 -12.58 16.98 2.64
C SER A 38 -11.45 16.76 1.63
N THR A 39 -11.48 17.48 0.51
CA THR A 39 -10.43 17.41 -0.53
C THR A 39 -9.04 17.68 0.05
N VAL A 40 -8.95 18.56 1.05
CA VAL A 40 -7.72 18.91 1.76
C VAL A 40 -7.12 17.70 2.48
N VAL A 41 -7.94 16.74 2.94
CA VAL A 41 -7.49 15.50 3.57
C VAL A 41 -7.34 14.37 2.54
N ALA A 42 -8.22 14.32 1.54
CA ALA A 42 -8.19 13.30 0.49
C ALA A 42 -6.88 13.34 -0.33
N VAL A 43 -6.39 14.53 -0.68
CA VAL A 43 -5.17 14.68 -1.48
C VAL A 43 -3.93 14.12 -0.74
N PRO A 44 -3.64 14.49 0.53
CA PRO A 44 -2.57 13.86 1.31
C PRO A 44 -2.72 12.34 1.44
N LEU A 45 -3.94 11.83 1.68
CA LEU A 45 -4.19 10.39 1.76
C LEU A 45 -3.86 9.68 0.44
N PHE A 46 -4.19 10.30 -0.69
CA PHE A 46 -3.86 9.77 -2.01
C PHE A 46 -2.34 9.70 -2.21
N VAL A 47 -1.63 10.80 -1.92
CA VAL A 47 -0.17 10.88 -2.05
C VAL A 47 0.52 9.87 -1.13
N ALA A 48 0.06 9.75 0.13
CA ALA A 48 0.59 8.78 1.08
C ALA A 48 0.33 7.34 0.63
N GLY A 49 -0.86 7.04 0.13
CA GLY A 49 -1.21 5.73 -0.41
C GLY A 49 -0.34 5.35 -1.62
N LEU A 50 -0.15 6.29 -2.56
CA LEU A 50 0.76 6.12 -3.70
C LEU A 50 2.20 5.87 -3.24
N ALA A 51 2.69 6.66 -2.27
CA ALA A 51 4.04 6.50 -1.75
C ALA A 51 4.25 5.12 -1.11
N LEU A 52 3.28 4.60 -0.35
CA LEU A 52 3.36 3.27 0.24
C LEU A 52 3.38 2.16 -0.82
N VAL A 53 2.50 2.25 -1.82
CA VAL A 53 2.48 1.31 -2.95
C VAL A 53 3.82 1.34 -3.68
N PHE A 54 4.34 2.54 -3.98
CA PHE A 54 5.63 2.71 -4.64
C PHE A 54 6.76 2.12 -3.81
N VAL A 55 6.77 2.34 -2.49
CA VAL A 55 7.79 1.79 -1.60
C VAL A 55 7.80 0.27 -1.64
N VAL A 56 6.63 -0.37 -1.62
CA VAL A 56 6.54 -1.83 -1.69
C VAL A 56 7.07 -2.37 -3.01
N HIS A 57 6.77 -1.72 -4.14
CA HIS A 57 7.25 -2.15 -5.45
C HIS A 57 8.75 -1.91 -5.62
N GLU A 58 9.22 -0.70 -5.36
CA GLU A 58 10.59 -0.28 -5.66
C GLU A 58 11.60 -0.83 -4.66
N TYR A 59 11.28 -0.81 -3.36
CA TYR A 59 12.24 -1.18 -2.32
C TYR A 59 12.03 -2.60 -1.78
N PHE A 60 10.83 -3.17 -1.89
CA PHE A 60 10.57 -4.53 -1.40
C PHE A 60 10.36 -5.58 -2.51
N GLY A 61 10.51 -5.19 -3.77
CA GLY A 61 10.36 -6.06 -4.93
C GLY A 61 8.91 -6.51 -5.16
N GLY A 62 7.95 -5.78 -4.60
CA GLY A 62 6.52 -6.06 -4.68
C GLY A 62 5.91 -6.75 -3.44
N PRO A 63 4.57 -6.81 -3.38
CA PRO A 63 3.84 -7.40 -2.26
C PRO A 63 4.06 -8.91 -2.14
N VAL A 64 4.27 -9.59 -3.28
CA VAL A 64 4.59 -11.01 -3.37
C VAL A 64 5.84 -11.17 -4.22
N TYR A 65 7.01 -11.03 -3.59
CA TYR A 65 8.28 -11.32 -4.27
C TYR A 65 8.51 -12.83 -4.29
N SER A 66 8.32 -13.47 -5.44
CA SER A 66 8.90 -14.78 -5.72
C SER A 66 10.20 -14.59 -6.49
N SER A 67 11.28 -15.19 -5.99
CA SER A 67 12.52 -15.32 -6.76
C SER A 67 12.24 -16.30 -7.89
N HIS A 68 11.89 -15.82 -9.09
CA HIS A 68 12.00 -16.66 -10.27
C HIS A 68 13.43 -16.57 -10.81
N ASN A 69 14.15 -17.68 -10.58
CA ASN A 69 15.52 -18.05 -10.98
C ASN A 69 16.67 -17.22 -10.38
#